data_AF-A0AAJ8DM91-F1
#
_entry.id   AF-A0AAJ8DM91-F1
#
_cell.length_a   1.000
_cell.length_b   1.000
_cell.length_c   1.000
_cell.angle_alpha   90.00
_cell.angle_beta   90.00
_cell.angle_gamma   90.00
#
_symmetry.space_group_name_H-M   'P 1'
#
loop_
_entity.id
_entity.type
_entity.pdbx_description
1 polymer ?
#
loop_
_entity_poly.entity_id
_entity_poly.type
_entity_poly.pdbx_seq_one_letter_code
_entity_poly.pdbx_strand_id
1 'polypeptide(L)'
;MKTPSVSLLLGVSVLLLSGLTVSAVSLNVSPNRLQFFEGESVSLRCEGQVVSDGQTVKRTRGGQTEDCGPASGFGRFDGSSCNISGLSLSDSGGYWCEDRADQINISVINTVTDKAGVPVILEIPALPVMTGSDVTLRCRDKDNNRFKAFFFRDGKDLGSGPDGELPLSKVQQSHEGLYWCYRNKGVDSPQSRLRVRAPPSSPPPPPPSSPPPPPPPPPPPSPSSAPTLPSNSSPPPPPPPPPPPPSSLLLPVVAALGSLVLLVLVLVGLVRWRNQLTSCLCSGWTPTSCLCCAGLFLLTAAGVSVLLLSGLTVSAASCVPVVRLFCHLVVFCPYCICSVLLVSICCGRKTGNKAAVSMETTPPVGGGGEDEEYDDVTADVTTEHEL
;
A
#
# COMPACT_ATOMS: atom_id res chain seq x y z
N MET A 1 -38.71 -0.07 16.96
CA MET A 1 -37.52 -0.80 16.46
C MET A 1 -36.82 0.15 15.47
N LYS A 2 -35.80 0.88 15.93
CA LYS A 2 -35.28 2.07 15.25
C LYS A 2 -33.75 2.08 15.38
N THR A 3 -33.06 1.36 14.50
CA THR A 3 -31.59 1.31 14.42
C THR A 3 -31.05 1.12 12.99
N PRO A 4 -31.36 1.99 12.01
CA PRO A 4 -30.55 2.08 10.78
C PRO A 4 -29.50 3.21 10.84
N SER A 5 -29.67 4.22 11.71
CA SER A 5 -28.87 5.47 11.64
C SER A 5 -27.43 5.36 12.17
N VAL A 6 -27.17 4.44 13.11
CA VAL A 6 -25.84 4.34 13.77
C VAL A 6 -24.86 3.55 12.90
N SER A 7 -25.35 2.53 12.18
CA SER A 7 -24.54 1.73 11.26
C SER A 7 -24.08 2.55 10.05
N LEU A 8 -24.95 3.42 9.53
CA LEU A 8 -24.62 4.33 8.44
C LEU A 8 -23.55 5.36 8.87
N LEU A 9 -23.66 5.90 10.08
CA LEU A 9 -22.70 6.87 10.62
C LEU A 9 -21.31 6.25 10.83
N LEU A 10 -21.25 5.02 11.34
CA LEU A 10 -20.00 4.28 11.52
C LEU A 10 -19.36 3.91 10.19
N GLY A 11 -20.15 3.47 9.20
CA GLY A 11 -19.66 3.18 7.85
C GLY A 11 -19.10 4.42 7.13
N VAL A 12 -19.78 5.56 7.24
CA VAL A 12 -19.32 6.84 6.70
C VAL A 12 -18.07 7.34 7.42
N SER A 13 -17.99 7.17 8.73
CA SER A 13 -16.80 7.52 9.53
C SER A 13 -15.59 6.65 9.17
N VAL A 14 -15.77 5.33 8.99
CA VAL A 14 -14.70 4.43 8.55
C VAL A 14 -14.25 4.76 7.12
N LEU A 15 -15.17 5.10 6.20
CA LEU A 15 -14.81 5.58 4.86
C LEU A 15 -14.03 6.89 4.89
N LEU A 16 -14.43 7.84 5.74
CA LEU A 16 -13.74 9.12 5.95
C LEU A 16 -12.35 8.94 6.57
N LEU A 17 -12.21 8.03 7.55
CA LEU A 17 -10.90 7.71 8.15
C LEU A 17 -9.99 6.93 7.18
N SER A 18 -10.56 6.08 6.32
CA SER A 18 -9.80 5.35 5.30
C SER A 18 -9.34 6.25 4.16
N GLY A 19 -10.16 7.23 3.76
CA GLY A 19 -9.86 8.18 2.69
C GLY A 19 -8.83 9.26 3.07
N LEU A 20 -8.53 9.45 4.36
CA LEU A 20 -7.59 10.48 4.84
C LEU A 20 -6.13 10.01 4.93
N THR A 21 -5.80 8.75 4.61
CA THR A 21 -4.46 8.18 4.88
C THR A 21 -3.63 7.83 3.65
N VAL A 22 -3.90 8.44 2.48
CA VAL A 22 -2.95 8.38 1.37
C VAL A 22 -1.86 9.44 1.58
N SER A 23 -0.97 9.23 2.54
CA SER A 23 0.34 9.88 2.51
C SER A 23 1.18 9.14 1.47
N ALA A 24 1.03 9.53 0.20
CA ALA A 24 1.85 8.95 -0.86
C ALA A 24 3.29 9.48 -0.73
N VAL A 25 4.23 8.60 -0.38
CA VAL A 25 5.67 8.88 -0.45
C VAL A 25 6.08 8.87 -1.92
N SER A 26 6.62 9.97 -2.41
CA SER A 26 7.11 10.14 -3.77
C SER A 26 8.64 10.08 -3.85
N LEU A 27 9.17 9.64 -4.99
CA LEU A 27 10.61 9.64 -5.25
C LEU A 27 11.01 10.92 -6.00
N ASN A 28 11.86 11.72 -5.37
CA ASN A 28 12.49 12.88 -5.98
C ASN A 28 13.86 12.50 -6.57
N VAL A 29 14.15 13.02 -7.77
CA VAL A 29 15.37 12.73 -8.53
C VAL A 29 16.10 14.05 -8.80
N SER A 30 17.35 14.12 -8.36
CA SER A 30 18.21 15.28 -8.57
C SER A 30 19.50 14.86 -9.27
N PRO A 31 19.86 15.47 -10.41
CA PRO A 31 19.08 16.48 -11.17
C PRO A 31 17.76 15.92 -11.73
N ASN A 32 16.76 16.78 -11.94
CA ASN A 32 15.40 16.43 -12.37
C ASN A 32 15.35 15.93 -13.83
N ARG A 33 15.94 14.75 -14.08
CA ARG A 33 15.94 14.05 -15.37
C ARG A 33 15.95 12.53 -15.18
N LEU A 34 15.60 11.80 -16.24
CA LEU A 34 15.51 10.33 -16.23
C LEU A 34 16.68 9.61 -16.91
N GLN A 35 17.50 10.35 -17.67
CA GLN A 35 18.59 9.80 -18.45
C GLN A 35 19.92 10.39 -18.01
N PHE A 36 20.95 9.56 -17.96
CA PHE A 36 22.27 9.93 -17.49
C PHE A 36 23.33 9.27 -18.36
N PHE A 37 24.48 9.93 -18.53
CA PHE A 37 25.64 9.28 -19.12
C PHE A 37 26.40 8.45 -18.09
N GLU A 38 27.06 7.40 -18.55
CA GLU A 38 27.99 6.62 -17.72
C GLU A 38 29.05 7.53 -17.08
N GLY A 39 29.26 7.35 -15.78
CA GLY A 39 30.13 8.19 -14.96
C GLY A 39 29.45 9.39 -14.31
N GLU A 40 28.22 9.75 -14.69
CA GLU A 40 27.46 10.81 -14.00
C GLU A 40 27.00 10.36 -12.60
N SER A 41 26.44 11.29 -11.84
CA SER A 41 25.90 11.05 -10.50
C SER A 41 24.43 11.47 -10.39
N VAL A 42 23.68 10.77 -9.55
CA VAL A 42 22.28 11.08 -9.23
C VAL A 42 22.04 10.98 -7.72
N SER A 43 21.20 11.87 -7.21
CA SER A 43 20.71 11.87 -5.83
C SER A 43 19.21 11.56 -5.84
N LEU A 44 18.82 10.53 -5.10
CA LEU A 44 17.46 10.02 -5.02
C LEU A 44 16.93 10.18 -3.61
N ARG A 45 15.76 10.80 -3.45
CA ARG A 45 15.20 11.12 -2.13
C ARG A 45 13.73 10.73 -2.04
N CYS A 46 13.34 10.10 -0.94
CA CYS A 46 11.94 9.82 -0.64
C CYS A 46 11.30 11.02 0.07
N GLU A 47 10.20 11.55 -0.47
CA GLU A 47 9.48 12.71 0.05
C GLU A 47 8.02 12.35 0.36
N GLY A 48 7.55 12.64 1.57
CA GLY A 48 6.17 12.40 2.00
C GLY A 48 5.89 13.01 3.37
N GLN A 49 4.62 13.09 3.78
CA GLN A 49 4.25 13.71 5.07
C GLN A 49 4.73 12.90 6.28
N VAL A 50 4.85 11.58 6.13
CA VAL A 50 5.41 10.68 7.14
C VAL A 50 6.34 9.71 6.42
N VAL A 51 7.64 10.04 6.38
CA VAL A 51 8.67 9.09 5.96
C VAL A 51 9.05 8.29 7.21
N SER A 52 8.90 6.96 7.16
CA SER A 52 9.20 6.11 8.32
C SER A 52 10.71 6.06 8.59
N ASP A 53 11.09 5.90 9.85
CA ASP A 53 12.49 5.73 10.23
C ASP A 53 13.12 4.54 9.48
N GLY A 54 14.25 4.78 8.81
CA GLY A 54 14.95 3.77 8.01
C GLY A 54 14.41 3.56 6.59
N GLN A 55 13.40 4.31 6.15
CA GLN A 55 12.95 4.25 4.76
C GLN A 55 13.99 4.89 3.82
N THR A 56 14.43 4.10 2.84
CA THR A 56 15.40 4.52 1.82
C THR A 56 14.93 4.09 0.43
N VAL A 57 15.66 4.53 -0.59
CA VAL A 57 15.39 4.21 -1.99
C VAL A 57 15.71 2.73 -2.25
N LYS A 58 14.85 2.08 -3.01
CA LYS A 58 14.91 0.67 -3.38
C LYS A 58 15.13 0.50 -4.88
N ARG A 59 15.82 -0.58 -5.28
CA ARG A 59 15.94 -1.03 -6.68
C ARG A 59 15.84 -2.55 -6.78
N THR A 60 15.58 -3.08 -7.97
CA THR A 60 15.71 -4.52 -8.24
C THR A 60 17.00 -4.80 -9.00
N ARG A 61 17.82 -5.74 -8.53
CA ARG A 61 19.00 -6.26 -9.25
C ARG A 61 19.09 -7.77 -9.07
N GLY A 62 19.27 -8.52 -10.17
CA GLY A 62 19.39 -9.98 -10.10
C GLY A 62 18.20 -10.70 -9.44
N GLY A 63 16.99 -10.13 -9.55
CA GLY A 63 15.78 -10.66 -8.91
C GLY A 63 15.63 -10.32 -7.42
N GLN A 64 16.63 -9.69 -6.80
CA GLN A 64 16.58 -9.24 -5.41
C GLN A 64 16.24 -7.76 -5.31
N THR A 65 15.52 -7.40 -4.25
CA THR A 65 15.27 -5.99 -3.91
C THR A 65 16.41 -5.52 -3.02
N GLU A 66 17.09 -4.46 -3.43
CA GLU A 66 18.20 -3.85 -2.71
C GLU A 66 17.76 -2.52 -2.10
N ASP A 67 18.19 -2.24 -0.87
CA ASP A 67 18.06 -0.94 -0.21
C ASP A 67 19.35 -0.12 -0.37
N CYS A 68 19.22 1.18 -0.63
CA CYS A 68 20.38 2.04 -0.86
C CYS A 68 21.23 2.23 0.40
N GLY A 69 22.55 2.03 0.25
CA GLY A 69 23.53 2.06 1.34
C GLY A 69 23.92 0.65 1.82
N PRO A 70 23.00 -0.18 2.34
CA PRO A 70 23.31 -1.54 2.78
C PRO A 70 23.75 -2.49 1.66
N ALA A 71 23.20 -2.35 0.45
CA ALA A 71 23.54 -3.21 -0.67
C ALA A 71 24.84 -2.78 -1.35
N SER A 72 25.73 -3.75 -1.59
CA SER A 72 27.03 -3.51 -2.23
C SER A 72 26.85 -2.95 -3.64
N GLY A 73 27.41 -1.77 -3.89
CA GLY A 73 27.29 -1.08 -5.18
C GLY A 73 25.91 -0.46 -5.43
N PHE A 74 25.07 -0.27 -4.40
CA PHE A 74 23.85 0.52 -4.51
C PHE A 74 23.94 1.82 -3.69
N GLY A 75 24.57 2.82 -4.29
CA GLY A 75 24.62 4.18 -3.77
C GLY A 75 25.18 4.31 -2.34
N ARG A 76 25.21 5.55 -1.86
CA ARG A 76 25.56 5.91 -0.49
C ARG A 76 24.40 6.66 0.13
N PHE A 77 23.85 6.12 1.20
CA PHE A 77 22.83 6.81 1.99
C PHE A 77 23.49 7.83 2.94
N ASP A 78 23.03 9.07 2.91
CA ASP A 78 23.56 10.16 3.75
C ASP A 78 22.67 10.52 4.95
N GLY A 79 21.59 9.76 5.17
CA GLY A 79 20.57 10.04 6.19
C GLY A 79 19.29 10.64 5.63
N SER A 80 19.34 11.19 4.41
CA SER A 80 18.16 11.77 3.73
C SER A 80 18.02 11.31 2.29
N SER A 81 19.14 11.09 1.61
CA SER A 81 19.22 10.88 0.18
C SER A 81 20.16 9.71 -0.12
N CYS A 82 19.80 8.98 -1.17
CA CYS A 82 20.62 7.95 -1.77
C CYS A 82 21.43 8.56 -2.92
N ASN A 83 22.74 8.68 -2.74
CA ASN A 83 23.63 9.28 -3.73
C ASN A 83 24.36 8.17 -4.50
N ILE A 84 24.13 8.07 -5.80
CA ILE A 84 24.82 7.13 -6.68
C ILE A 84 25.83 7.93 -7.49
N SER A 85 27.12 7.67 -7.28
CA SER A 85 28.22 8.30 -7.98
C SER A 85 28.83 7.34 -8.99
N GLY A 86 29.19 7.83 -10.18
CA GLY A 86 29.84 7.00 -11.20
C GLY A 86 28.88 5.96 -11.75
N LEU A 87 27.70 6.39 -12.19
CA LEU A 87 26.66 5.55 -12.77
C LEU A 87 27.25 4.61 -13.83
N SER A 88 26.96 3.33 -13.69
CA SER A 88 27.30 2.29 -14.67
C SER A 88 26.07 1.90 -15.48
N LEU A 89 26.27 1.22 -16.60
CA LEU A 89 25.15 0.66 -17.38
C LEU A 89 24.24 -0.25 -16.55
N SER A 90 24.80 -0.94 -15.55
CA SER A 90 24.07 -1.83 -14.66
C SER A 90 23.18 -1.13 -13.64
N ASP A 91 23.31 0.20 -13.50
CA ASP A 91 22.43 1.02 -12.67
C ASP A 91 21.17 1.47 -13.43
N SER A 92 21.04 1.12 -14.71
CA SER A 92 19.79 1.32 -15.44
C SER A 92 18.68 0.45 -14.85
N GLY A 93 17.53 1.04 -14.56
CA GLY A 93 16.41 0.32 -13.96
C GLY A 93 15.46 1.23 -13.22
N GLY A 94 14.50 0.61 -12.56
CA GLY A 94 13.47 1.32 -11.81
C GLY A 94 13.79 1.44 -10.32
N TYR A 95 13.55 2.63 -9.78
CA TYR A 95 13.80 3.05 -8.40
C TYR A 95 12.49 3.46 -7.73
N TRP A 96 12.30 3.11 -6.45
CA TRP A 96 11.08 3.45 -5.71
C TRP A 96 11.34 3.61 -4.20
N CYS A 97 10.36 4.12 -3.46
CA CYS A 97 10.47 4.37 -2.01
C CYS A 97 9.62 3.41 -1.16
N GLU A 98 8.33 3.31 -1.48
CA GLU A 98 7.38 2.50 -0.71
C GLU A 98 6.77 1.43 -1.60
N ASP A 99 5.99 1.87 -2.59
CA ASP A 99 5.34 1.02 -3.57
C ASP A 99 6.11 1.03 -4.89
N ARG A 100 6.17 -0.14 -5.54
CA ARG A 100 6.62 -0.28 -6.92
C ARG A 100 5.68 0.43 -7.90
N ALA A 101 4.44 0.72 -7.51
CA ALA A 101 3.48 1.48 -8.33
C ALA A 101 4.02 2.87 -8.72
N ASP A 102 4.79 3.52 -7.85
CA ASP A 102 5.36 4.86 -8.06
C ASP A 102 6.83 4.84 -8.52
N GLN A 103 7.26 3.73 -9.14
CA GLN A 103 8.61 3.57 -9.62
C GLN A 103 9.00 4.62 -10.68
N ILE A 104 10.26 5.06 -10.64
CA ILE A 104 10.89 5.91 -11.65
C ILE A 104 12.00 5.12 -12.33
N ASN A 105 11.95 5.05 -13.66
CA ASN A 105 12.95 4.35 -14.45
C ASN A 105 14.06 5.32 -14.88
N ILE A 106 15.28 5.01 -14.47
CA ILE A 106 16.49 5.73 -14.85
C ILE A 106 17.24 4.91 -15.90
N SER A 107 17.73 5.58 -16.95
CA SER A 107 18.54 4.96 -18.00
C SER A 107 19.95 5.55 -18.01
N VAL A 108 20.96 4.68 -18.02
CA VAL A 108 22.37 5.05 -18.12
C VAL A 108 22.89 4.69 -19.51
N ILE A 109 23.49 5.65 -20.20
CA ILE A 109 23.96 5.51 -21.58
C ILE A 109 25.50 5.52 -21.63
N ASN A 110 26.09 4.58 -22.36
CA ASN A 110 27.54 4.53 -22.59
C ASN A 110 27.98 5.72 -23.44
N THR A 111 29.20 6.19 -23.20
CA THR A 111 29.79 7.33 -23.90
C THR A 111 30.77 6.94 -25.01
N VAL A 112 31.15 5.66 -25.09
CA VAL A 112 32.06 5.14 -26.12
C VAL A 112 31.33 5.00 -27.45
N THR A 113 31.85 5.67 -28.47
CA THR A 113 31.32 5.67 -29.84
C THR A 113 32.25 4.89 -30.75
N ASP A 114 32.05 3.59 -30.85
CA ASP A 114 32.90 2.73 -31.65
C ASP A 114 32.56 2.73 -33.15
N LYS A 115 31.39 3.27 -33.55
CA LYS A 115 31.02 3.64 -34.96
C LYS A 115 29.61 4.25 -35.13
N ALA A 116 28.76 4.29 -34.10
CA ALA A 116 27.31 4.52 -34.22
C ALA A 116 26.84 6.00 -34.30
N GLY A 117 27.74 6.97 -34.22
CA GLY A 117 27.38 8.39 -34.09
C GLY A 117 27.38 8.87 -32.64
N VAL A 118 27.23 10.18 -32.41
CA VAL A 118 27.33 10.79 -31.06
C VAL A 118 26.08 10.42 -30.22
N PRO A 119 26.23 9.78 -29.04
CA PRO A 119 25.11 9.46 -28.17
C PRO A 119 24.57 10.73 -27.54
N VAL A 120 23.24 10.77 -27.40
CA VAL A 120 22.52 11.87 -26.78
C VAL A 120 21.56 11.35 -25.73
N ILE A 121 21.25 12.20 -24.76
CA ILE A 121 20.19 11.96 -23.79
C ILE A 121 19.08 13.00 -23.94
N LEU A 122 17.88 12.62 -23.53
CA LEU A 122 16.75 13.52 -23.33
C LEU A 122 16.65 13.91 -21.85
N GLU A 123 16.87 15.19 -21.56
CA GLU A 123 16.55 15.82 -20.28
C GLU A 123 15.05 16.13 -20.25
N ILE A 124 14.30 15.22 -19.63
CA ILE A 124 12.87 15.31 -19.40
C ILE A 124 12.61 15.19 -17.89
N PRO A 125 11.71 16.01 -17.30
CA PRO A 125 11.46 15.95 -15.86
C PRO A 125 11.09 14.56 -15.38
N ALA A 126 11.73 14.13 -14.29
CA ALA A 126 11.44 12.85 -13.65
C ALA A 126 10.10 12.87 -12.91
N LEU A 127 9.74 14.03 -12.35
CA LEU A 127 8.51 14.26 -11.62
C LEU A 127 7.35 14.67 -12.56
N PRO A 128 6.09 14.34 -12.20
CA PRO A 128 4.93 14.79 -12.97
C PRO A 128 4.85 16.31 -13.09
N VAL A 129 4.66 16.80 -14.31
CA VAL A 129 4.50 18.23 -14.61
C VAL A 129 3.04 18.64 -14.44
N MET A 130 2.80 19.77 -13.80
CA MET A 130 1.44 20.29 -13.59
C MET A 130 0.87 20.89 -14.88
N THR A 131 -0.41 20.65 -15.16
CA THR A 131 -1.07 21.31 -16.31
C THR A 131 -1.00 22.84 -16.16
N GLY A 132 -0.86 23.52 -17.30
CA GLY A 132 -0.64 24.97 -17.37
C GLY A 132 0.82 25.40 -17.18
N SER A 133 1.72 24.52 -16.72
CA SER A 133 3.14 24.84 -16.59
C SER A 133 3.83 24.93 -17.95
N ASP A 134 4.98 25.62 -17.98
CA ASP A 134 5.89 25.62 -19.10
C ASP A 134 7.10 24.75 -18.76
N VAL A 135 7.45 23.83 -19.66
CA VAL A 135 8.62 22.94 -19.51
C VAL A 135 9.42 22.95 -20.80
N THR A 136 10.74 22.90 -20.71
CA THR A 136 11.62 22.76 -21.88
C THR A 136 12.29 21.40 -21.82
N LEU A 137 12.06 20.58 -22.85
CA LEU A 137 12.79 19.34 -23.03
C LEU A 137 14.11 19.65 -23.72
N ARG A 138 15.19 18.99 -23.29
CA ARG A 138 16.52 19.27 -23.84
C ARG A 138 17.21 18.00 -24.29
N CYS A 139 17.68 17.99 -25.53
CA CYS A 139 18.50 16.94 -26.11
C CYS A 139 19.96 17.38 -26.03
N ARG A 140 20.82 16.61 -25.36
CA ARG A 140 22.25 16.96 -25.24
C ARG A 140 23.16 15.76 -25.41
N ASP A 141 24.37 16.03 -25.85
CA ASP A 141 25.48 15.08 -25.79
C ASP A 141 26.19 15.16 -24.43
N LYS A 142 27.21 14.33 -24.25
CA LYS A 142 28.01 14.28 -23.02
C LYS A 142 28.65 15.62 -22.68
N ASP A 143 29.11 16.33 -23.71
CA ASP A 143 29.81 17.61 -23.59
C ASP A 143 28.86 18.81 -23.45
N ASN A 144 27.55 18.55 -23.37
CA ASN A 144 26.51 19.56 -23.19
C ASN A 144 26.46 20.60 -24.34
N ASN A 145 26.85 20.20 -25.55
CA ASN A 145 26.86 21.07 -26.72
C ASN A 145 25.44 21.42 -27.17
N ARG A 146 25.27 22.63 -27.71
CA ARG A 146 24.04 23.03 -28.41
C ARG A 146 24.11 22.58 -29.86
N PHE A 147 23.11 21.85 -30.30
CA PHE A 147 22.99 21.39 -31.68
C PHE A 147 21.52 21.23 -32.05
N LYS A 148 21.23 21.31 -33.35
CA LYS A 148 19.89 21.03 -33.84
C LYS A 148 19.50 19.59 -33.54
N ALA A 149 18.42 19.41 -32.78
CA ALA A 149 17.84 18.11 -32.45
C ALA A 149 16.41 17.99 -32.98
N PHE A 150 15.97 16.76 -33.24
CA PHE A 150 14.61 16.43 -33.64
C PHE A 150 13.92 15.67 -32.52
N PHE A 151 12.66 16.00 -32.26
CA PHE A 151 11.91 15.48 -31.11
C PHE A 151 10.69 14.70 -31.54
N PHE A 152 10.42 13.61 -30.85
CA PHE A 152 9.30 12.73 -31.11
C PHE A 152 8.56 12.45 -29.81
N ARG A 153 7.25 12.27 -29.93
CA ARG A 153 6.38 11.78 -28.85
C ARG A 153 5.45 10.72 -29.38
N ASP A 154 5.48 9.53 -28.78
CA ASP A 154 4.64 8.40 -29.16
C ASP A 154 4.70 8.10 -30.68
N GLY A 155 5.90 8.22 -31.26
CA GLY A 155 6.16 8.04 -32.69
C GLY A 155 5.79 9.22 -33.59
N LYS A 156 5.15 10.27 -33.05
CA LYS A 156 4.83 11.49 -33.79
C LYS A 156 5.97 12.50 -33.73
N ASP A 157 6.35 13.03 -34.89
CA ASP A 157 7.31 14.14 -35.02
C ASP A 157 6.73 15.44 -34.42
N LEU A 158 7.49 16.07 -33.53
CA LEU A 158 7.18 17.37 -32.91
C LEU A 158 7.95 18.52 -33.56
N GLY A 159 8.87 18.22 -34.47
CA GLY A 159 9.73 19.17 -35.16
C GLY A 159 11.14 19.23 -34.57
N SER A 160 11.89 20.23 -35.03
CA SER A 160 13.29 20.42 -34.65
C SER A 160 13.50 21.60 -33.71
N GLY A 161 14.29 21.40 -32.66
CA GLY A 161 14.82 22.45 -31.79
C GLY A 161 16.23 22.87 -32.24
N PRO A 162 16.47 24.13 -32.64
CA PRO A 162 17.76 24.58 -33.19
C PRO A 162 18.91 24.48 -32.18
N ASP A 163 18.65 24.73 -30.90
CA ASP A 163 19.62 24.64 -29.81
C ASP A 163 19.53 23.30 -29.04
N GLY A 164 18.80 22.33 -29.59
CA GLY A 164 18.55 21.06 -28.92
C GLY A 164 17.48 21.17 -27.84
N GLU A 165 16.63 22.19 -27.90
CA GLU A 165 15.59 22.46 -26.92
C GLU A 165 14.20 22.48 -27.59
N LEU A 166 13.21 21.89 -26.91
CA LEU A 166 11.81 21.90 -27.28
C LEU A 166 10.97 22.47 -26.13
N PRO A 167 10.52 23.73 -26.23
CA PRO A 167 9.61 24.30 -25.26
C PRO A 167 8.20 23.75 -25.43
N LEU A 168 7.61 23.27 -24.33
CA LEU A 168 6.22 22.89 -24.20
C LEU A 168 5.53 23.93 -23.31
N SER A 169 4.78 24.84 -23.94
CA SER A 169 4.05 25.88 -23.21
C SER A 169 2.64 25.42 -22.86
N LYS A 170 2.14 25.84 -21.70
CA LYS A 170 0.80 25.50 -21.19
C LYS A 170 0.54 23.99 -21.31
N VAL A 171 1.34 23.20 -20.61
CA VAL A 171 1.25 21.73 -20.61
C VAL A 171 -0.19 21.28 -20.31
N GLN A 172 -0.63 20.24 -21.00
CA GLN A 172 -1.98 19.68 -20.95
C GLN A 172 -1.85 18.17 -20.82
N GLN A 173 -2.91 17.47 -20.43
CA GLN A 173 -2.87 16.01 -20.32
C GLN A 173 -2.47 15.33 -21.64
N SER A 174 -2.81 15.91 -22.79
CA SER A 174 -2.42 15.44 -24.13
C SER A 174 -0.92 15.57 -24.44
N HIS A 175 -0.15 16.23 -23.57
CA HIS A 175 1.30 16.27 -23.64
C HIS A 175 1.97 15.10 -22.89
N GLU A 176 1.23 14.32 -22.10
CA GLU A 176 1.78 13.08 -21.55
C GLU A 176 2.08 12.09 -22.69
N GLY A 177 3.23 11.40 -22.60
CA GLY A 177 3.66 10.46 -23.63
C GLY A 177 5.12 10.01 -23.46
N LEU A 178 5.56 9.11 -24.33
CA LEU A 178 6.95 8.66 -24.44
C LEU A 178 7.71 9.56 -25.42
N TYR A 179 8.67 10.31 -24.89
CA TYR A 179 9.49 11.23 -25.66
C TYR A 179 10.88 10.66 -25.92
N TRP A 180 11.43 11.01 -27.06
CA TRP A 180 12.83 10.80 -27.41
C TRP A 180 13.28 11.88 -28.41
N CYS A 181 14.59 12.04 -28.51
CA CYS A 181 15.23 12.96 -29.43
C CYS A 181 16.45 12.33 -30.10
N TYR A 182 16.87 12.90 -31.22
CA TYR A 182 18.12 12.54 -31.87
C TYR A 182 18.81 13.75 -32.51
N ARG A 183 20.12 13.61 -32.74
CA ARG A 183 20.95 14.54 -33.51
C ARG A 183 21.13 14.01 -34.93
N ASN A 184 21.17 14.89 -35.93
CA ASN A 184 21.50 14.48 -37.31
C ASN A 184 22.75 13.58 -37.35
N LYS A 185 22.64 12.40 -37.97
CA LYS A 185 23.71 11.37 -38.03
C LYS A 185 24.20 10.92 -36.63
N GLY A 186 23.29 10.83 -35.66
CA GLY A 186 23.55 10.34 -34.30
C GLY A 186 22.71 9.13 -33.95
N VAL A 187 22.90 8.64 -32.72
CA VAL A 187 22.07 7.58 -32.12
C VAL A 187 20.87 8.22 -31.44
N ASP A 188 19.70 7.58 -31.56
CA ASP A 188 18.50 8.01 -30.86
C ASP A 188 18.70 7.92 -29.34
N SER A 189 18.23 8.93 -28.60
CA SER A 189 18.15 8.82 -27.14
C SER A 189 17.15 7.73 -26.74
N PRO A 190 17.31 7.11 -25.55
CA PRO A 190 16.29 6.27 -24.96
C PRO A 190 14.93 7.00 -24.87
N GLN A 191 13.85 6.24 -24.86
CA GLN A 191 12.53 6.80 -24.62
C GLN A 191 12.32 7.06 -23.13
N SER A 192 11.71 8.19 -22.80
CA SER A 192 11.37 8.55 -21.42
C SER A 192 9.99 9.20 -21.34
N ARG A 193 9.23 8.83 -20.33
CA ARG A 193 7.81 9.22 -20.20
C ARG A 193 7.68 10.57 -19.50
N LEU A 194 7.05 11.54 -20.17
CA LEU A 194 6.60 12.77 -19.52
C LEU A 194 5.27 12.48 -18.82
N ARG A 195 5.23 12.59 -17.49
CA ARG A 195 3.98 12.46 -16.72
C ARG A 195 3.35 13.83 -16.54
N VAL A 196 2.04 13.94 -16.71
CA VAL A 196 1.29 15.18 -16.49
C VAL A 196 0.24 14.97 -15.42
N ARG A 197 0.14 15.89 -14.47
CA ARG A 197 -0.84 15.86 -13.38
C ARG A 197 -1.70 17.12 -13.38
N ALA A 198 -2.99 16.95 -13.16
CA ALA A 198 -3.90 18.08 -12.96
C ALA A 198 -3.69 18.75 -11.59
N PRO A 199 -3.93 20.06 -11.47
CA PRO A 199 -4.07 20.75 -10.19
C PRO A 199 -5.01 19.97 -9.26
N PRO A 200 -4.72 19.91 -7.95
CA PRO A 200 -5.68 19.40 -7.00
C PRO A 200 -6.98 20.21 -7.16
N SER A 201 -8.06 19.55 -7.56
CA SER A 201 -9.36 20.20 -7.72
C SER A 201 -9.76 20.78 -6.37
N SER A 202 -9.95 22.10 -6.29
CA SER A 202 -10.59 22.71 -5.14
C SER A 202 -11.93 22.00 -4.90
N PRO A 203 -12.33 21.71 -3.65
CA PRO A 203 -13.65 21.16 -3.39
C PRO A 203 -14.70 22.07 -4.01
N PRO A 204 -15.79 21.52 -4.58
CA PRO A 204 -16.84 22.32 -5.17
C PRO A 204 -17.36 23.33 -4.13
N PRO A 205 -17.67 24.58 -4.53
CA PRO A 205 -18.26 25.55 -3.62
C PRO A 205 -19.54 24.97 -3.01
N PRO A 206 -19.83 25.21 -1.72
CA PRO A 206 -21.04 24.71 -1.10
C PRO A 206 -22.26 25.23 -1.88
N PRO A 207 -23.32 24.41 -2.04
CA PRO A 207 -24.54 24.85 -2.70
C PRO A 207 -25.11 26.09 -1.98
N PRO A 208 -25.73 27.04 -2.71
CA PRO A 208 -26.31 28.22 -2.09
C PRO A 208 -27.35 27.80 -1.04
N SER A 209 -27.16 28.29 0.18
CA SER A 209 -28.09 28.06 1.29
C SER A 209 -29.47 28.58 0.92
N SER A 210 -30.46 27.69 0.91
CA SER A 210 -31.88 28.05 0.73
C SER A 210 -32.32 29.08 1.78
N PRO A 211 -33.20 30.04 1.43
CA PRO A 211 -33.68 31.03 2.39
C PRO A 211 -34.43 30.37 3.56
N PRO A 212 -34.34 30.93 4.77
CA PRO A 212 -35.01 30.36 5.95
C PRO A 212 -36.53 30.37 5.79
N PRO A 213 -37.24 29.35 6.31
CA PRO A 213 -38.70 29.30 6.28
C PRO A 213 -39.31 30.42 7.14
N PRO A 214 -40.51 30.93 6.79
CA PRO A 214 -41.17 31.99 7.54
C PRO A 214 -41.57 31.52 8.96
N PRO A 215 -41.59 32.44 9.94
CA PRO A 215 -41.92 32.11 11.32
C PRO A 215 -43.38 31.63 11.47
N PRO A 216 -43.64 30.70 12.40
CA PRO A 216 -45.00 30.24 12.68
C PRO A 216 -45.85 31.31 13.40
N PRO A 217 -47.19 31.27 13.24
CA PRO A 217 -48.09 32.25 13.82
C PRO A 217 -48.20 32.12 15.36
N PRO A 218 -48.49 33.22 16.07
CA PRO A 218 -48.57 33.24 17.53
C PRO A 218 -49.82 32.52 18.07
N PRO A 219 -49.73 31.88 19.26
CA PRO A 219 -50.86 31.22 19.92
C PRO A 219 -51.83 32.23 20.59
N PRO A 220 -53.11 31.87 20.76
CA PRO A 220 -54.13 32.73 21.37
C PRO A 220 -54.05 32.81 22.91
N PRO A 221 -54.60 33.87 23.52
CA PRO A 221 -54.47 34.16 24.95
C PRO A 221 -55.41 33.32 25.83
N SER A 222 -54.92 32.96 27.02
CA SER A 222 -55.70 32.33 28.10
C SER A 222 -56.07 33.36 29.18
N PRO A 223 -57.27 33.31 29.79
CA PRO A 223 -57.68 34.25 30.84
C PRO A 223 -57.33 33.79 32.28
N SER A 224 -57.12 34.82 33.11
CA SER A 224 -56.99 34.95 34.58
C SER A 224 -57.70 33.89 35.45
N SER A 225 -57.22 33.54 36.65
CA SER A 225 -57.19 34.44 37.82
C SER A 225 -56.36 33.90 39.00
N ALA A 226 -55.77 34.84 39.75
CA ALA A 226 -55.08 34.69 41.04
C ALA A 226 -56.10 34.62 42.22
N PRO A 227 -55.70 34.54 43.53
CA PRO A 227 -54.89 35.57 44.20
C PRO A 227 -53.78 35.11 45.18
N THR A 228 -52.84 36.04 45.33
CA THR A 228 -51.77 36.29 46.32
C THR A 228 -52.12 36.10 47.82
N LEU A 229 -51.18 35.86 48.75
CA LEU A 229 -50.25 36.84 49.40
C LEU A 229 -49.39 36.10 50.50
N PRO A 230 -48.47 36.74 51.26
CA PRO A 230 -47.10 37.15 50.92
C PRO A 230 -45.97 36.55 51.81
N SER A 231 -44.75 37.00 51.49
CA SER A 231 -43.73 37.57 52.40
C SER A 231 -42.50 36.74 52.77
N ASN A 232 -41.37 37.21 52.20
CA ASN A 232 -40.15 37.67 52.87
C ASN A 232 -39.18 36.61 53.40
N SER A 233 -38.01 36.47 52.76
CA SER A 233 -36.68 36.67 53.39
C SER A 233 -35.50 36.30 52.45
N SER A 234 -34.38 36.95 52.73
CA SER A 234 -33.06 37.09 52.09
C SER A 234 -32.38 35.84 51.47
N PRO A 235 -31.39 36.01 50.56
CA PRO A 235 -30.70 34.91 49.89
C PRO A 235 -29.69 34.18 50.81
N PRO A 236 -29.52 32.85 50.68
CA PRO A 236 -28.47 32.10 51.36
C PRO A 236 -27.11 32.19 50.61
N PRO A 237 -25.99 31.92 51.29
CA PRO A 237 -24.65 31.96 50.70
C PRO A 237 -24.40 30.81 49.70
N PRO A 238 -23.39 30.92 48.81
CA PRO A 238 -23.12 29.93 47.78
C PRO A 238 -22.67 28.58 48.36
N PRO A 239 -23.00 27.45 47.69
CA PRO A 239 -22.62 26.11 48.14
C PRO A 239 -21.12 25.82 47.94
N PRO A 240 -20.53 24.90 48.73
CA PRO A 240 -19.14 24.47 48.56
C PRO A 240 -18.93 23.68 47.25
N PRO A 241 -17.69 23.64 46.72
CA PRO A 241 -17.39 22.95 45.47
C PRO A 241 -17.67 21.43 45.56
N PRO A 242 -18.05 20.80 44.44
CA PRO A 242 -18.39 19.38 44.42
C PRO A 242 -17.15 18.49 44.69
N PRO A 243 -17.34 17.31 45.31
CA PRO A 243 -16.27 16.36 45.53
C PRO A 243 -15.71 15.83 44.20
N PRO A 244 -14.43 15.41 44.15
CA PRO A 244 -13.83 14.83 42.95
C PRO A 244 -14.63 13.59 42.50
N PRO A 245 -14.74 13.34 41.18
CA PRO A 245 -15.46 12.19 40.67
C PRO A 245 -14.83 10.90 41.21
N PRO A 246 -15.62 9.87 41.53
CA PRO A 246 -15.08 8.60 42.00
C PRO A 246 -14.14 8.05 40.94
N SER A 247 -12.90 7.75 41.34
CA SER A 247 -11.92 7.06 40.51
C SER A 247 -12.60 5.83 39.91
N SER A 248 -12.70 5.82 38.59
CA SER A 248 -13.53 4.87 37.85
C SER A 248 -12.99 3.45 38.05
N LEU A 249 -13.54 2.74 39.03
CA LEU A 249 -13.28 1.31 39.30
C LEU A 249 -13.59 0.41 38.08
N LEU A 250 -14.23 0.96 37.05
CA LEU A 250 -14.47 0.31 35.77
C LEU A 250 -13.18 -0.18 35.09
N LEU A 251 -12.09 0.59 35.10
CA LEU A 251 -10.85 0.16 34.45
C LEU A 251 -10.21 -1.08 35.09
N PRO A 252 -9.97 -1.13 36.43
CA PRO A 252 -9.42 -2.33 37.05
C PRO A 252 -10.39 -3.51 37.01
N VAL A 253 -11.70 -3.27 37.07
CA VAL A 253 -12.71 -4.34 36.93
C VAL A 253 -12.72 -4.92 35.52
N VAL A 254 -12.66 -4.09 34.47
CA VAL A 254 -12.59 -4.56 33.07
C VAL A 254 -11.27 -5.29 32.80
N ALA A 255 -10.15 -4.83 33.35
CA ALA A 255 -8.86 -5.51 33.25
C ALA A 255 -8.87 -6.88 33.97
N ALA A 256 -9.49 -6.96 35.15
CA ALA A 256 -9.63 -8.21 35.90
C ALA A 256 -10.55 -9.20 35.17
N LEU A 257 -11.68 -8.74 34.62
CA LEU A 257 -12.59 -9.57 33.81
C LEU A 257 -11.91 -10.05 32.52
N GLY A 258 -11.15 -9.18 31.84
CA GLY A 258 -10.37 -9.55 30.65
C GLY A 258 -9.30 -10.62 30.96
N SER A 259 -8.60 -10.46 32.09
CA SER A 259 -7.60 -11.43 32.55
C SER A 259 -8.23 -12.78 32.90
N LEU A 260 -9.42 -12.77 33.51
CA LEU A 260 -10.18 -13.98 33.84
C LEU A 260 -10.64 -14.71 32.57
N VAL A 261 -11.15 -13.98 31.57
CA VAL A 261 -11.55 -14.56 30.27
C VAL A 261 -10.35 -15.16 29.55
N LEU A 262 -9.21 -14.48 29.52
CA LEU A 262 -7.98 -15.00 28.91
C LEU A 262 -7.51 -16.28 29.60
N LEU A 263 -7.53 -16.31 30.94
CA LEU A 263 -7.15 -17.48 31.72
C LEU A 263 -8.10 -18.67 31.44
N VAL A 264 -9.41 -18.42 31.34
CA VAL A 264 -10.38 -19.46 30.94
C VAL A 264 -10.10 -19.96 29.52
N LEU A 265 -9.79 -19.08 28.56
CA LEU A 265 -9.47 -19.49 27.18
C LEU A 265 -8.18 -20.32 27.12
N VAL A 266 -7.15 -19.95 27.87
CA VAL A 266 -5.91 -20.73 27.99
C VAL A 266 -6.19 -22.09 28.62
N LEU A 267 -6.97 -22.15 29.70
CA LEU A 267 -7.35 -23.41 30.34
C LEU A 267 -8.18 -24.30 29.40
N VAL A 268 -9.15 -23.73 28.67
CA VAL A 268 -9.92 -24.47 27.66
C VAL A 268 -9.02 -24.96 26.52
N GLY A 269 -8.06 -24.14 26.09
CA GLY A 269 -7.05 -24.51 25.10
C GLY A 269 -6.17 -25.66 25.58
N LEU A 270 -5.69 -25.61 26.82
CA LEU A 270 -4.89 -26.65 27.46
C LEU A 270 -5.70 -27.94 27.69
N VAL A 271 -6.96 -27.84 28.08
CA VAL A 271 -7.86 -28.99 28.24
C VAL A 271 -8.17 -29.63 26.88
N ARG A 272 -8.44 -28.82 25.84
CA ARG A 272 -8.63 -29.32 24.47
C ARG A 272 -7.36 -29.92 23.89
N TRP A 273 -6.20 -29.32 24.15
CA TRP A 273 -4.88 -29.85 23.79
C TRP A 273 -4.62 -31.19 24.47
N ARG A 274 -4.88 -31.28 25.78
CA ARG A 274 -4.76 -32.52 26.55
C ARG A 274 -5.69 -33.61 26.01
N ASN A 275 -6.94 -33.27 25.72
CA ASN A 275 -7.92 -34.20 25.14
C ASN A 275 -7.56 -34.62 23.69
N GLN A 276 -6.95 -33.73 22.91
CA GLN A 276 -6.44 -34.05 21.56
C GLN A 276 -5.19 -34.94 21.62
N LEU A 277 -4.27 -34.71 22.57
CA LEU A 277 -3.11 -35.60 22.79
C LEU A 277 -3.54 -37.01 23.20
N THR A 278 -4.52 -37.12 24.12
CA THR A 278 -5.07 -38.43 24.49
C THR A 278 -5.79 -39.12 23.32
N SER A 279 -6.40 -38.35 22.41
CA SER A 279 -7.02 -38.90 21.19
C SER A 279 -5.98 -39.39 20.17
N CYS A 280 -4.81 -38.74 20.08
CA CYS A 280 -3.71 -39.15 19.19
C CYS A 280 -3.00 -40.43 19.67
N LEU A 281 -2.91 -40.64 20.99
CA LEU A 281 -2.27 -41.82 21.59
C LEU A 281 -3.10 -43.11 21.45
N CYS A 282 -4.42 -43.02 21.27
CA CYS A 282 -5.30 -44.20 21.18
C CYS A 282 -5.71 -44.60 19.75
N SER A 283 -5.38 -43.84 18.70
CA SER A 283 -5.95 -44.06 17.35
C SER A 283 -4.94 -44.23 16.20
N GLY A 284 -3.64 -44.39 16.48
CA GLY A 284 -2.67 -44.84 15.48
C GLY A 284 -2.51 -43.89 14.27
N TRP A 285 -2.42 -42.59 14.51
CA TRP A 285 -2.17 -41.61 13.44
C TRP A 285 -0.67 -41.44 13.17
N THR A 286 -0.32 -41.19 11.90
CA THR A 286 1.07 -40.98 11.46
C THR A 286 1.64 -39.62 11.93
N PRO A 287 2.97 -39.50 12.14
CA PRO A 287 3.60 -38.37 12.85
C PRO A 287 3.42 -36.98 12.19
N THR A 288 3.12 -36.93 10.90
CA THR A 288 3.09 -35.70 10.10
C THR A 288 1.88 -34.80 10.39
N SER A 289 0.75 -35.38 10.80
CA SER A 289 -0.47 -34.61 11.11
C SER A 289 -0.41 -33.94 12.49
N CYS A 290 0.34 -34.51 13.44
CA CYS A 290 0.52 -33.93 14.79
C CYS A 290 1.45 -32.71 14.79
N LEU A 291 2.50 -32.71 13.96
CA LEU A 291 3.42 -31.58 13.84
C LEU A 291 2.73 -30.33 13.24
N CYS A 292 1.77 -30.51 12.34
CA CYS A 292 1.04 -29.40 11.71
C CYS A 292 0.12 -28.68 12.73
N CYS A 293 -0.55 -29.41 13.62
CA CYS A 293 -1.36 -28.83 14.69
C CYS A 293 -0.52 -28.19 15.81
N ALA A 294 0.64 -28.75 16.15
CA ALA A 294 1.55 -28.16 17.12
C ALA A 294 2.20 -26.86 16.59
N GLY A 295 2.54 -26.82 15.29
CA GLY A 295 3.07 -25.62 14.63
C GLY A 295 2.08 -24.46 14.61
N LEU A 296 0.80 -24.74 14.33
CA LEU A 296 -0.25 -23.70 14.29
C LEU A 296 -0.53 -23.10 15.69
N PHE A 297 -0.40 -23.90 16.75
CA PHE A 297 -0.57 -23.45 18.13
C PHE A 297 0.63 -22.64 18.66
N LEU A 298 1.85 -22.99 18.24
CA LEU A 298 3.05 -22.21 18.56
C LEU A 298 3.08 -20.87 17.82
N LEU A 299 2.60 -20.82 16.56
CA LEU A 299 2.46 -19.55 15.83
C LEU A 299 1.45 -18.60 16.48
N THR A 300 0.35 -19.14 17.03
CA THR A 300 -0.66 -18.32 17.71
C THR A 300 -0.20 -17.87 19.10
N ALA A 301 0.50 -18.71 19.87
CA ALA A 301 1.10 -18.34 21.15
C ALA A 301 2.24 -17.32 21.01
N ALA A 302 3.08 -17.46 19.97
CA ALA A 302 4.13 -16.50 19.63
C ALA A 302 3.54 -15.17 19.15
N GLY A 303 2.50 -15.20 18.31
CA GLY A 303 1.77 -14.00 17.87
C GLY A 303 1.13 -13.22 19.03
N VAL A 304 0.53 -13.92 20.00
CA VAL A 304 -0.05 -13.30 21.20
C VAL A 304 1.04 -12.74 22.14
N SER A 305 2.19 -13.42 22.24
CA SER A 305 3.32 -12.94 23.05
C SER A 305 3.97 -11.69 22.46
N VAL A 306 4.14 -11.64 21.12
CA VAL A 306 4.66 -10.45 20.42
C VAL A 306 3.69 -9.27 20.55
N LEU A 307 2.38 -9.51 20.53
CA LEU A 307 1.36 -8.49 20.80
C LEU A 307 1.38 -7.96 22.25
N LEU A 308 1.66 -8.82 23.22
CA LEU A 308 1.79 -8.43 24.64
C LEU A 308 3.09 -7.66 24.92
N LEU A 309 4.21 -8.06 24.29
CA LEU A 309 5.50 -7.37 24.40
C LEU A 309 5.51 -6.01 23.68
N SER A 310 4.82 -5.88 22.55
CA SER A 310 4.59 -4.59 21.88
C SER A 310 3.59 -3.70 22.63
N GLY A 311 2.72 -4.27 23.46
CA GLY A 311 1.87 -3.52 24.39
C GLY A 311 2.57 -3.00 25.65
N LEU A 312 3.64 -3.68 26.11
CA LEU A 312 4.38 -3.32 27.33
C LEU A 312 5.47 -2.24 27.13
N THR A 313 5.84 -1.93 25.88
CA THR A 313 6.91 -0.97 25.56
C THR A 313 6.41 0.41 25.11
N VAL A 314 5.10 0.64 25.09
CA VAL A 314 4.54 1.96 24.74
C VAL A 314 4.37 2.79 26.01
N SER A 315 5.34 3.66 26.22
CA SER A 315 5.32 4.70 27.25
C SER A 315 4.05 5.55 27.18
N ALA A 316 3.58 5.95 28.35
CA ALA A 316 2.34 6.66 28.60
C ALA A 316 2.30 8.06 27.92
N ALA A 317 1.88 8.12 26.66
CA ALA A 317 1.43 9.36 26.02
C ALA A 317 0.59 9.07 24.77
N SER A 318 -0.70 8.80 24.97
CA SER A 318 -1.83 9.08 24.06
C SER A 318 -2.92 8.03 24.24
N CYS A 319 -4.19 8.43 24.24
CA CYS A 319 -5.36 7.54 24.31
C CYS A 319 -5.64 6.77 23.00
N VAL A 320 -4.71 6.75 22.04
CA VAL A 320 -4.85 6.14 20.71
C VAL A 320 -4.58 4.61 20.66
N PRO A 321 -3.71 3.99 21.49
CA PRO A 321 -3.38 2.57 21.37
C PRO A 321 -4.47 1.66 21.96
N VAL A 322 -5.24 2.14 22.95
CA VAL A 322 -6.32 1.35 23.57
C VAL A 322 -7.49 1.16 22.58
N VAL A 323 -7.82 2.19 21.80
CA VAL A 323 -8.86 2.11 20.76
C VAL A 323 -8.42 1.21 19.61
N ARG A 324 -7.15 1.29 19.18
CA ARG A 324 -6.59 0.39 18.16
C ARG A 324 -6.59 -1.07 18.63
N LEU A 325 -6.17 -1.32 19.87
CA LEU A 325 -6.18 -2.66 20.47
C LEU A 325 -7.61 -3.20 20.58
N PHE A 326 -8.57 -2.36 20.97
CA PHE A 326 -9.99 -2.73 21.03
C PHE A 326 -10.58 -3.01 19.64
N CYS A 327 -10.25 -2.20 18.63
CA CYS A 327 -10.66 -2.45 17.25
C CYS A 327 -10.07 -3.75 16.69
N HIS A 328 -8.80 -4.05 16.95
CA HIS A 328 -8.20 -5.32 16.56
C HIS A 328 -8.84 -6.50 17.30
N LEU A 329 -9.12 -6.39 18.59
CA LEU A 329 -9.85 -7.42 19.34
C LEU A 329 -11.27 -7.65 18.80
N VAL A 330 -12.03 -6.59 18.51
CA VAL A 330 -13.42 -6.68 18.05
C VAL A 330 -13.53 -7.19 16.60
N VAL A 331 -12.53 -6.97 15.75
CA VAL A 331 -12.53 -7.42 14.35
C VAL A 331 -11.86 -8.78 14.18
N PHE A 332 -10.78 -9.04 14.91
CA PHE A 332 -10.00 -10.28 14.77
C PHE A 332 -10.64 -11.46 15.53
N CYS A 333 -11.31 -11.21 16.66
CA CYS A 333 -12.05 -12.25 17.39
C CYS A 333 -13.16 -12.92 16.57
N PRO A 334 -14.10 -12.21 15.91
CA PRO A 334 -15.15 -12.87 15.14
C PRO A 334 -14.58 -13.62 13.94
N TYR A 335 -13.54 -13.11 13.28
CA TYR A 335 -12.92 -13.79 12.12
C TYR A 335 -12.20 -15.10 12.52
N CYS A 336 -11.48 -15.09 13.64
CA CYS A 336 -10.83 -16.28 14.18
C CYS A 336 -11.86 -17.31 14.68
N ILE A 337 -12.92 -16.85 15.37
CA ILE A 337 -13.99 -17.74 15.85
C ILE A 337 -14.73 -18.37 14.66
N CYS A 338 -15.06 -17.60 13.61
CA CYS A 338 -15.68 -18.12 12.39
C CYS A 338 -14.79 -19.14 11.69
N SER A 339 -13.48 -18.88 11.59
CA SER A 339 -12.54 -19.80 10.95
C SER A 339 -12.44 -21.14 11.71
N VAL A 340 -12.37 -21.10 13.04
CA VAL A 340 -12.33 -22.31 13.89
C VAL A 340 -13.66 -23.08 13.85
N LEU A 341 -14.81 -22.38 13.82
CA LEU A 341 -16.12 -23.01 13.69
C LEU A 341 -16.31 -23.67 12.32
N LEU A 342 -15.88 -23.02 11.23
CA LEU A 342 -15.92 -23.59 9.88
C LEU A 342 -15.04 -24.84 9.78
N VAL A 343 -13.81 -24.80 10.30
CA VAL A 343 -12.92 -25.97 10.32
C VAL A 343 -13.52 -27.10 11.17
N SER A 344 -14.16 -26.80 12.30
CA SER A 344 -14.80 -27.81 13.16
C SER A 344 -16.01 -28.47 12.49
N ILE A 345 -16.83 -27.70 11.77
CA ILE A 345 -18.00 -28.22 11.03
C ILE A 345 -17.54 -29.02 9.80
N CYS A 346 -16.51 -28.55 9.08
CA CYS A 346 -15.95 -29.25 7.93
C CYS A 346 -15.27 -30.58 8.31
N CYS A 347 -14.58 -30.62 9.46
CA CYS A 347 -13.97 -31.86 9.96
C CYS A 347 -15.02 -32.84 10.49
N GLY A 348 -16.08 -32.36 11.14
CA GLY A 348 -17.17 -33.21 11.64
C GLY A 348 -17.96 -33.93 10.54
N ARG A 349 -18.07 -33.33 9.34
CA ARG A 349 -18.76 -33.96 8.19
C ARG A 349 -17.96 -35.07 7.52
N LYS A 350 -16.64 -35.17 7.75
CA LYS A 350 -15.79 -36.19 7.13
C LYS A 350 -15.83 -37.54 7.85
N THR A 351 -16.48 -37.61 9.01
CA THR A 351 -16.65 -38.82 9.83
C THR A 351 -18.05 -39.46 9.73
N GLY A 352 -18.96 -38.92 8.90
CA GLY A 352 -20.36 -39.34 8.85
C GLY A 352 -20.77 -40.30 7.72
N ASN A 353 -19.91 -40.62 6.74
CA ASN A 353 -20.28 -41.54 5.65
C ASN A 353 -19.18 -42.58 5.39
N LYS A 354 -19.24 -43.69 6.14
CA LYS A 354 -18.79 -45.00 5.67
C LYS A 354 -19.83 -46.04 6.09
N ALA A 355 -20.76 -46.33 5.18
CA ALA A 355 -21.41 -47.63 5.12
C ALA A 355 -20.88 -48.33 3.85
N ALA A 356 -20.41 -49.56 4.04
CA ALA A 356 -19.80 -50.43 3.05
C ALA A 356 -20.85 -51.22 2.23
N VAL A 357 -20.37 -52.02 1.27
CA VAL A 357 -21.03 -53.11 0.51
C VAL A 357 -21.64 -52.65 -0.84
N SER A 358 -21.40 -53.24 -2.03
CA SER A 358 -20.84 -54.54 -2.47
C SER A 358 -20.18 -54.42 -3.86
N MET A 359 -19.25 -55.32 -4.16
CA MET A 359 -18.65 -55.65 -5.47
C MET A 359 -19.65 -56.25 -6.47
N GLU A 360 -19.38 -56.12 -7.79
CA GLU A 360 -19.35 -57.18 -8.83
C GLU A 360 -18.97 -56.61 -10.24
N THR A 361 -17.75 -56.93 -10.73
CA THR A 361 -17.34 -57.50 -12.06
C THR A 361 -17.57 -56.80 -13.45
N THR A 362 -16.46 -56.24 -14.02
CA THR A 362 -15.86 -56.37 -15.41
C THR A 362 -16.55 -55.77 -16.68
N PRO A 363 -15.85 -55.42 -17.81
CA PRO A 363 -14.54 -54.78 -18.11
C PRO A 363 -14.67 -53.45 -18.93
N PRO A 364 -13.57 -52.70 -19.25
CA PRO A 364 -13.67 -51.45 -20.02
C PRO A 364 -13.46 -51.64 -21.55
N VAL A 365 -14.28 -50.93 -22.32
CA VAL A 365 -14.11 -50.66 -23.75
C VAL A 365 -13.48 -49.27 -23.92
N GLY A 366 -12.33 -49.25 -24.60
CA GLY A 366 -11.93 -48.28 -25.63
C GLY A 366 -11.94 -46.77 -25.33
N GLY A 367 -10.77 -46.14 -25.47
CA GLY A 367 -10.65 -44.72 -25.77
C GLY A 367 -9.34 -44.12 -25.27
N GLY A 368 -8.29 -44.19 -26.10
CA GLY A 368 -6.98 -43.58 -25.83
C GLY A 368 -6.99 -42.05 -25.95
N GLY A 369 -5.92 -41.45 -25.43
CA GLY A 369 -5.67 -40.01 -25.50
C GLY A 369 -4.40 -39.62 -24.74
N GLU A 370 -3.26 -40.00 -25.34
CA GLU A 370 -2.06 -39.17 -25.54
C GLU A 370 -1.48 -38.38 -24.34
N ASP A 371 -0.43 -38.97 -23.73
CA ASP A 371 0.66 -38.26 -23.09
C ASP A 371 1.74 -38.02 -24.16
N GLU A 372 2.00 -36.77 -24.57
CA GLU A 372 3.22 -36.43 -25.32
C GLU A 372 4.10 -35.46 -24.53
N GLU A 373 5.17 -36.07 -24.02
CA GLU A 373 6.39 -35.48 -23.48
C GLU A 373 7.21 -34.87 -24.64
N TYR A 374 7.53 -33.57 -24.52
CA TYR A 374 8.33 -32.83 -25.49
C TYR A 374 9.81 -32.96 -25.13
N ASP A 375 10.59 -33.63 -25.97
CA ASP A 375 12.05 -33.55 -25.96
C ASP A 375 12.56 -32.75 -27.17
N ASP A 376 13.50 -31.85 -26.87
CA ASP A 376 14.30 -31.04 -27.77
C ASP A 376 15.32 -31.89 -28.54
N VAL A 377 15.55 -31.60 -29.83
CA VAL A 377 16.88 -31.62 -30.46
C VAL A 377 16.83 -30.99 -31.86
N THR A 378 17.75 -30.06 -32.05
CA THR A 378 18.11 -29.38 -33.30
C THR A 378 19.03 -30.26 -34.15
N ALA A 379 18.84 -30.35 -35.47
CA ALA A 379 19.92 -30.35 -36.47
C ALA A 379 19.39 -30.29 -37.93
N ASP A 380 19.87 -29.26 -38.61
CA ASP A 380 20.32 -29.14 -40.01
C ASP A 380 20.26 -30.39 -40.93
N VAL A 381 19.96 -30.15 -42.22
CA VAL A 381 20.71 -30.59 -43.42
C VAL A 381 19.83 -30.49 -44.69
N THR A 382 20.15 -29.46 -45.48
CA THR A 382 20.32 -29.37 -46.95
C THR A 382 19.50 -30.19 -47.96
N THR A 383 19.05 -29.43 -48.99
CA THR A 383 19.22 -29.62 -50.46
C THR A 383 18.37 -30.62 -51.28
N GLU A 384 17.96 -30.08 -52.44
CA GLU A 384 17.63 -30.72 -53.74
C GLU A 384 16.22 -31.30 -53.89
N HIS A 385 15.62 -31.41 -55.08
CA HIS A 385 15.48 -30.61 -56.30
C HIS A 385 14.31 -31.29 -57.09
N GLU A 386 13.84 -30.67 -58.18
CA GLU A 386 12.83 -31.15 -59.16
C GLU A 386 11.35 -31.20 -58.72
N LEU A 387 10.36 -30.70 -59.47
CA LEU A 387 10.20 -30.48 -60.93
C LEU A 387 9.75 -29.05 -61.29
#